data_AF-A0A1F3SB22-F1
#
_entry.id   AF-A0A1F3SB22-F1
#
_cell.length_a   1.000
_cell.length_b   1.000
_cell.length_c   1.000
_cell.angle_alpha   90.00
_cell.angle_beta   90.00
_cell.angle_gamma   90.00
#
_symmetry.space_group_name_H-M   'P 1'
#
loop_
_entity.id
_entity.type
_entity.pdbx_description
1 polymer ?
#
loop_
_entity_poly.entity_id
_entity_poly.type
_entity_poly.pdbx_seq_one_letter_code
_entity_poly.pdbx_strand_id
1 'polypeptide(L)'
;MKLINSCLVIFLFTAVSYNAAARGHDLKIMTKARLYFEKGSLDKAYANYDMISRSSDFWLEAMEEKAQVMARKKEYASALALLQTVLSPTFDGIVGPEPYLLTALIQLKTCDYSSVFKTSQLFKERFKKRTQALHEIENSASSSAVTEFIKKLSSQPLDFSSLGALAKELPRNIQRDQLLQKQSFSTKTAIRKRIKNLAQEELSEIENIVNKLQIVEAEAIHHIYLAENSEIAREKQGKIASGADVMTFPYKGEVWLDEIGNYSASIEKCSTTVTNKKASL
;
A
#
# COMPACT_ATOMS: atom_id res chain seq x y z
N MET A 1 43.91 -1.00 -30.97
CA MET A 1 43.17 -1.42 -29.77
C MET A 1 42.49 -0.19 -29.12
N LYS A 2 41.41 0.35 -29.74
CA LYS A 2 40.70 1.57 -29.28
C LYS A 2 39.22 1.58 -29.71
N LEU A 3 38.50 0.46 -29.60
CA LEU A 3 37.10 0.37 -30.06
C LEU A 3 36.10 -0.23 -29.05
N ILE A 4 36.54 -0.60 -27.84
CA ILE A 4 35.67 -1.29 -26.87
C ILE A 4 35.00 -0.31 -25.87
N ASN A 5 35.48 0.93 -25.76
CA ASN A 5 34.99 1.87 -24.73
C ASN A 5 33.76 2.71 -25.11
N SER A 6 33.31 2.72 -26.38
CA SER A 6 32.15 3.54 -26.79
C SER A 6 30.80 2.86 -26.61
N CYS A 7 30.73 1.53 -26.57
CA CYS A 7 29.44 0.82 -26.48
C CYS A 7 28.85 0.84 -25.05
N LEU A 8 29.70 0.79 -24.02
CA LEU A 8 29.27 0.81 -22.62
C LEU A 8 28.64 2.15 -22.21
N VAL A 9 29.13 3.26 -22.77
CA VAL A 9 28.64 4.63 -22.49
C VAL A 9 27.28 4.88 -23.14
N ILE A 10 27.01 4.30 -24.31
CA ILE A 10 25.72 4.43 -25.00
C ILE A 10 24.63 3.63 -24.28
N PHE A 11 24.95 2.44 -23.75
CA PHE A 11 23.99 1.61 -23.00
C PHE A 11 23.58 2.22 -21.64
N LEU A 12 24.49 2.92 -20.96
CA LEU A 12 24.18 3.62 -19.70
C LEU A 12 23.31 4.87 -19.93
N PHE A 13 23.52 5.62 -21.02
CA PHE A 13 22.74 6.83 -21.32
C PHE A 13 21.29 6.55 -21.78
N THR A 14 21.04 5.44 -22.48
CA THR A 14 19.70 5.05 -22.95
C THR A 14 18.82 4.55 -21.79
N ALA A 15 19.37 3.77 -20.86
CA ALA A 15 18.63 3.24 -19.70
C ALA A 15 18.16 4.34 -18.74
N VAL A 16 19.00 5.36 -18.48
CA VAL A 16 18.66 6.49 -17.60
C VAL A 16 17.48 7.31 -18.17
N SER A 17 17.50 7.57 -19.48
CA SER A 17 16.48 8.37 -20.17
C SER A 17 15.14 7.62 -20.28
N TYR A 18 15.18 6.29 -20.42
CA TYR A 18 14.00 5.43 -20.50
C TYR A 18 13.23 5.38 -19.17
N ASN A 19 13.93 5.26 -18.03
CA ASN A 19 13.31 5.15 -16.70
C ASN A 19 12.63 6.44 -16.24
N ALA A 20 13.18 7.61 -16.54
CA ALA A 20 12.53 8.90 -16.21
C ALA A 20 11.27 9.15 -17.07
N ALA A 21 11.31 8.80 -18.37
CA ALA A 21 10.18 8.91 -19.27
C ALA A 21 9.04 7.93 -18.91
N ALA A 22 9.39 6.68 -18.56
CA ALA A 22 8.44 5.68 -18.07
C ALA A 22 7.73 6.14 -16.79
N ARG A 23 8.47 6.69 -15.82
CA ARG A 23 7.89 7.26 -14.59
C ARG A 23 6.91 8.41 -14.87
N GLY A 24 7.24 9.29 -15.82
CA GLY A 24 6.35 10.39 -16.22
C GLY A 24 5.09 9.92 -16.93
N HIS A 25 5.18 8.84 -17.71
CA HIS A 25 4.04 8.21 -18.36
C HIS A 25 3.08 7.58 -17.33
N ASP A 26 3.62 6.79 -16.41
CA ASP A 26 2.83 6.09 -15.38
C ASP A 26 2.14 7.08 -14.43
N LEU A 27 2.80 8.19 -14.08
CA LEU A 27 2.18 9.26 -13.30
C LEU A 27 0.94 9.85 -13.99
N LYS A 28 0.96 10.00 -15.33
CA LYS A 28 -0.20 10.48 -16.09
C LYS A 28 -1.34 9.48 -16.05
N ILE A 29 -1.05 8.18 -16.13
CA ILE A 29 -2.04 7.11 -16.02
C ILE A 29 -2.67 7.14 -14.62
N MET A 30 -1.86 7.17 -13.56
CA MET A 30 -2.33 7.29 -12.17
C MET A 30 -3.24 8.51 -11.99
N THR A 31 -2.81 9.67 -12.49
CA THR A 31 -3.61 10.91 -12.41
C THR A 31 -4.95 10.77 -13.12
N LYS A 32 -4.96 10.19 -14.33
CA LYS A 32 -6.19 9.95 -15.09
C LYS A 32 -7.13 8.97 -14.36
N ALA A 33 -6.58 7.94 -13.73
CA ALA A 33 -7.33 6.98 -12.94
C ALA A 33 -8.01 7.65 -11.73
N ARG A 34 -7.28 8.50 -10.99
CA ARG A 34 -7.81 9.30 -9.87
C ARG A 34 -8.94 10.22 -10.30
N LEU A 35 -8.79 10.91 -11.45
CA LEU A 35 -9.86 11.74 -12.01
C LEU A 35 -11.12 10.93 -12.36
N TYR A 36 -10.98 9.71 -12.88
CA TYR A 36 -12.13 8.84 -13.10
C TYR A 36 -12.75 8.37 -11.78
N PHE A 37 -11.93 8.05 -10.78
CA PHE A 37 -12.40 7.67 -9.46
C PHE A 37 -13.21 8.81 -8.83
N GLU A 38 -12.70 10.04 -8.81
CA GLU A 38 -13.42 11.22 -8.30
C GLU A 38 -14.77 11.42 -8.99
N LYS A 39 -14.82 11.25 -10.32
CA LYS A 39 -16.06 11.32 -11.13
C LYS A 39 -17.02 10.14 -10.92
N GLY A 40 -16.64 9.14 -10.13
CA GLY A 40 -17.44 7.92 -9.92
C GLY A 40 -17.43 6.95 -11.11
N SER A 41 -16.58 7.17 -12.11
CA SER A 41 -16.41 6.26 -13.25
C SER A 41 -15.48 5.10 -12.86
N LEU A 42 -15.94 4.24 -11.95
CA LEU A 42 -15.11 3.25 -11.26
C LEU A 42 -14.46 2.21 -12.19
N ASP A 43 -15.18 1.72 -13.21
CA ASP A 43 -14.58 0.76 -14.15
C ASP A 43 -13.47 1.38 -14.99
N LYS A 44 -13.61 2.66 -15.38
CA LYS A 44 -12.56 3.40 -16.07
C LYS A 44 -11.37 3.67 -15.16
N ALA A 45 -11.62 4.00 -13.90
CA ALA A 45 -10.57 4.17 -12.90
C ALA A 45 -9.76 2.89 -12.76
N TYR A 46 -10.44 1.75 -12.52
CA TYR A 46 -9.79 0.44 -12.42
C TYR A 46 -8.97 0.10 -13.65
N ALA A 47 -9.55 0.24 -14.85
CA ALA A 47 -8.88 -0.07 -16.10
C ALA A 47 -7.60 0.77 -16.32
N ASN A 48 -7.56 2.02 -15.85
CA ASN A 48 -6.34 2.84 -15.95
C ASN A 48 -5.29 2.40 -14.92
N TYR A 49 -5.67 2.10 -13.66
CA TYR A 49 -4.71 1.54 -12.70
C TYR A 49 -4.14 0.20 -13.15
N ASP A 50 -4.94 -0.62 -13.85
CA ASP A 50 -4.51 -1.93 -14.37
C ASP A 50 -3.44 -1.83 -15.48
N MET A 51 -3.31 -0.66 -16.12
CA MET A 51 -2.25 -0.41 -17.11
C MET A 51 -0.86 -0.24 -16.45
N ILE A 52 -0.78 -0.05 -15.13
CA ILE A 52 0.48 0.12 -14.42
C ILE A 52 1.18 -1.24 -14.29
N SER A 53 2.33 -1.39 -14.95
CA SER A 53 3.15 -2.61 -14.92
C SER A 53 3.64 -2.94 -13.50
N ARG A 54 3.81 -4.24 -13.19
CA ARG A 54 4.42 -4.74 -11.95
C ARG A 54 5.82 -4.18 -11.68
N SER A 55 6.55 -3.81 -12.74
CA SER A 55 7.90 -3.21 -12.64
C SER A 55 7.89 -1.71 -12.34
N SER A 56 6.72 -1.07 -12.34
CA SER A 56 6.60 0.38 -12.12
C SER A 56 6.78 0.74 -10.65
N ASP A 57 7.42 1.88 -10.37
CA ASP A 57 7.47 2.47 -9.03
C ASP A 57 6.07 2.84 -8.48
N PHE A 58 5.05 2.89 -9.35
CA PHE A 58 3.66 3.18 -8.98
C PHE A 58 2.82 1.91 -8.73
N TRP A 59 3.36 0.71 -8.94
CA TRP A 59 2.54 -0.50 -8.96
C TRP A 59 1.84 -0.79 -7.64
N LEU A 60 2.53 -0.66 -6.50
CA LEU A 60 1.92 -0.88 -5.17
C LEU A 60 0.82 0.15 -4.87
N GLU A 61 1.04 1.41 -5.25
CA GLU A 61 0.06 2.49 -5.11
C GLU A 61 -1.14 2.27 -6.03
N ALA A 62 -0.92 1.76 -7.25
CA ALA A 62 -1.99 1.36 -8.15
C ALA A 62 -2.79 0.17 -7.59
N MET A 63 -2.14 -0.82 -6.98
CA MET A 63 -2.85 -1.95 -6.32
C MET A 63 -3.72 -1.47 -5.16
N GLU A 64 -3.20 -0.56 -4.33
CA GLU A 64 -3.95 0.06 -3.24
C GLU A 64 -5.15 0.85 -3.78
N GLU A 65 -4.96 1.71 -4.78
CA GLU A 65 -6.05 2.51 -5.34
C GLU A 65 -7.08 1.66 -6.10
N LYS A 66 -6.66 0.54 -6.73
CA LYS A 66 -7.59 -0.48 -7.25
C LYS A 66 -8.43 -1.08 -6.13
N ALA A 67 -7.85 -1.33 -4.95
CA ALA A 67 -8.62 -1.83 -3.81
C ALA A 67 -9.65 -0.80 -3.34
N GLN A 68 -9.30 0.49 -3.32
CA GLN A 68 -10.25 1.58 -3.03
C GLN A 68 -11.41 1.62 -4.05
N VAL A 69 -11.10 1.45 -5.35
CA VAL A 69 -12.11 1.32 -6.41
C VAL A 69 -13.06 0.15 -6.13
N MET A 70 -12.51 -1.04 -5.86
CA MET A 70 -13.30 -2.25 -5.58
C MET A 70 -14.14 -2.11 -4.31
N ALA A 71 -13.59 -1.51 -3.26
CA ALA A 71 -14.33 -1.20 -2.03
C ALA A 71 -15.51 -0.27 -2.31
N ARG A 72 -15.34 0.77 -3.15
CA ARG A 72 -16.41 1.68 -3.55
C ARG A 72 -17.48 1.03 -4.43
N LYS A 73 -17.09 0.02 -5.23
CA LYS A 73 -18.03 -0.88 -5.94
C LYS A 73 -18.74 -1.88 -5.02
N LYS A 74 -18.40 -1.92 -3.72
CA LYS A 74 -18.84 -2.93 -2.74
C LYS A 74 -18.37 -4.35 -3.09
N GLU A 75 -17.36 -4.48 -3.94
CA GLU A 75 -16.69 -5.73 -4.28
C GLU A 75 -15.59 -6.02 -3.25
N TYR A 76 -15.99 -6.22 -1.99
CA TYR A 76 -15.08 -6.32 -0.86
C TYR A 76 -14.11 -7.51 -0.93
N ALA A 77 -14.54 -8.64 -1.47
CA ALA A 77 -13.66 -9.78 -1.70
C ALA A 77 -12.50 -9.43 -2.66
N SER A 78 -12.82 -8.78 -3.79
CA SER A 78 -11.82 -8.30 -4.74
C SER A 78 -10.89 -7.26 -4.11
N ALA A 79 -11.43 -6.36 -3.29
CA ALA A 79 -10.64 -5.35 -2.58
C ALA A 79 -9.66 -6.00 -1.57
N LEU A 80 -10.11 -6.97 -0.78
CA LEU A 80 -9.27 -7.69 0.18
C LEU A 80 -8.18 -8.51 -0.52
N ALA A 81 -8.46 -9.10 -1.69
CA ALA A 81 -7.45 -9.81 -2.48
C ALA A 81 -6.33 -8.88 -2.98
N LEU A 82 -6.67 -7.66 -3.42
CA LEU A 82 -5.69 -6.63 -3.79
C LEU A 82 -4.90 -6.17 -2.56
N LEU A 83 -5.56 -5.96 -1.43
CA LEU A 83 -4.91 -5.56 -0.18
C LEU A 83 -3.98 -6.63 0.37
N GLN A 84 -4.31 -7.92 0.22
CA GLN A 84 -3.43 -9.03 0.59
C GLN A 84 -2.07 -8.95 -0.13
N THR A 85 -2.08 -8.52 -1.39
CA THR A 85 -0.85 -8.27 -2.14
C THR A 85 -0.04 -7.13 -1.51
N VAL A 86 -0.70 -5.99 -1.28
CA VAL A 86 -0.07 -4.77 -0.77
C VAL A 86 0.43 -4.95 0.67
N LEU A 87 -0.27 -5.72 1.49
CA LEU A 87 0.06 -6.02 2.88
C LEU A 87 1.02 -7.20 3.04
N SER A 88 1.55 -7.76 1.96
CA SER A 88 2.58 -8.79 2.03
C SER A 88 3.80 -8.29 2.83
N PRO A 89 4.40 -9.12 3.72
CA PRO A 89 5.64 -8.77 4.42
C PRO A 89 6.80 -8.38 3.48
N THR A 90 6.75 -8.82 2.22
CA THR A 90 7.72 -8.42 1.18
C THR A 90 7.78 -6.91 0.99
N PHE A 91 6.68 -6.19 1.24
CA PHE A 91 6.57 -4.74 1.05
C PHE A 91 6.61 -3.96 2.37
N ASP A 92 7.04 -4.58 3.46
CA ASP A 92 7.20 -3.90 4.76
C ASP A 92 8.20 -2.75 4.70
N GLY A 93 7.78 -1.60 5.21
CA GLY A 93 8.54 -0.35 5.18
C GLY A 93 8.46 0.43 3.88
N ILE A 94 7.67 -0.05 2.91
CA ILE A 94 7.51 0.56 1.58
C ILE A 94 6.07 1.03 1.39
N VAL A 95 5.14 0.19 1.82
CA VAL A 95 3.70 0.46 1.75
C VAL A 95 3.28 1.41 2.87
N GLY A 96 2.34 2.30 2.54
CA GLY A 96 1.81 3.29 3.48
C GLY A 96 0.85 2.71 4.53
N PRO A 97 0.35 3.57 5.43
CA PRO A 97 -0.56 3.15 6.49
C PRO A 97 -2.02 2.95 6.02
N GLU A 98 -2.44 3.59 4.94
CA GLU A 98 -3.83 3.58 4.42
C GLU A 98 -4.38 2.18 4.05
N PRO A 99 -3.62 1.24 3.44
CA PRO A 99 -4.11 -0.12 3.17
C PRO A 99 -4.63 -0.87 4.41
N TYR A 100 -4.05 -0.62 5.58
CA TYR A 100 -4.49 -1.25 6.83
C TYR A 100 -5.83 -0.67 7.28
N LEU A 101 -5.99 0.65 7.18
CA LEU A 101 -7.26 1.31 7.46
C LEU A 101 -8.34 0.82 6.50
N LEU A 102 -8.06 0.77 5.20
CA LEU A 102 -9.03 0.28 4.22
C LEU A 102 -9.42 -1.18 4.49
N THR A 103 -8.45 -2.03 4.85
CA THR A 103 -8.70 -3.42 5.23
C THR A 103 -9.60 -3.51 6.47
N ALA A 104 -9.30 -2.75 7.52
CA ALA A 104 -10.10 -2.72 8.74
C ALA A 104 -11.52 -2.19 8.49
N LEU A 105 -11.68 -1.16 7.65
CA LEU A 105 -12.99 -0.65 7.25
C LEU A 105 -13.80 -1.69 6.47
N ILE A 106 -13.17 -2.42 5.55
CA ILE A 106 -13.84 -3.50 4.82
C ILE A 106 -14.27 -4.61 5.78
N GLN A 107 -13.38 -5.06 6.66
CA GLN A 107 -13.67 -6.09 7.67
C GLN A 107 -14.83 -5.67 8.59
N LEU A 108 -14.85 -4.41 9.03
CA LEU A 108 -15.96 -3.84 9.78
C LEU A 108 -17.27 -3.91 8.97
N LYS A 109 -17.25 -3.51 7.69
CA LYS A 109 -18.43 -3.55 6.80
C LYS A 109 -18.89 -4.95 6.46
N THR A 110 -18.02 -5.95 6.51
CA THR A 110 -18.36 -7.37 6.31
C THR A 110 -18.59 -8.12 7.63
N CYS A 111 -18.68 -7.41 8.76
CA CYS A 111 -18.90 -7.98 10.10
C CYS A 111 -17.83 -8.98 10.57
N ASP A 112 -16.63 -8.91 9.97
CA ASP A 112 -15.47 -9.66 10.41
C ASP A 112 -14.70 -8.90 11.49
N TYR A 113 -15.38 -8.68 12.63
CA TYR A 113 -14.86 -7.86 13.72
C TYR A 113 -13.58 -8.44 14.34
N SER A 114 -13.40 -9.77 14.35
CA SER A 114 -12.15 -10.38 14.84
C SER A 114 -10.96 -9.93 14.00
N SER A 115 -11.12 -9.89 12.68
CA SER A 115 -10.05 -9.48 11.79
C SER A 115 -9.74 -7.99 11.86
N VAL A 116 -10.69 -7.14 12.25
CA VAL A 116 -10.42 -5.71 12.54
C VAL A 116 -9.28 -5.57 13.56
N PHE A 117 -9.37 -6.28 14.68
CA PHE A 117 -8.34 -6.24 15.72
C PHE A 117 -7.01 -6.84 15.25
N LYS A 118 -7.05 -7.91 14.45
CA LYS A 118 -5.83 -8.49 13.85
C LYS A 118 -5.13 -7.51 12.92
N THR A 119 -5.87 -6.82 12.06
CA THR A 119 -5.34 -5.79 11.14
C THR A 119 -4.74 -4.63 11.91
N SER A 120 -5.41 -4.15 12.95
CA SER A 120 -4.88 -3.07 13.80
C SER A 120 -3.64 -3.49 14.58
N GLN A 121 -3.59 -4.72 15.10
CA GLN A 121 -2.39 -5.26 15.74
C GLN A 121 -1.22 -5.36 14.76
N LEU A 122 -1.46 -5.89 13.56
CA LEU A 122 -0.45 -5.97 12.50
C LEU A 122 0.09 -4.58 12.13
N PHE A 123 -0.80 -3.59 12.02
CA PHE A 123 -0.41 -2.20 11.80
C PHE A 123 0.53 -1.69 12.90
N LYS A 124 0.15 -1.86 14.18
CA LYS A 124 0.96 -1.44 15.34
C LYS A 124 2.35 -2.08 15.31
N GLU A 125 2.44 -3.38 15.01
CA GLU A 125 3.69 -4.11 14.94
C GLU A 125 4.62 -3.60 13.83
N ARG A 126 4.09 -3.39 12.63
CA ARG A 126 4.88 -2.96 11.47
C ARG A 126 5.30 -1.49 11.56
N PHE A 127 4.39 -0.61 11.96
CA PHE A 127 4.68 0.82 12.01
C PHE A 127 5.49 1.25 13.24
N LYS A 128 5.56 0.45 14.30
CA LYS A 128 6.43 0.74 15.47
C LYS A 128 7.90 0.93 15.07
N LYS A 129 8.46 0.03 14.25
CA LYS A 129 9.85 0.14 13.78
C LYS A 129 10.01 1.30 12.80
N ARG A 130 8.99 1.54 11.98
CA ARG A 130 8.99 2.60 10.98
C ARG A 130 9.01 3.98 11.62
N THR A 131 8.15 4.24 12.61
CA THR A 131 8.12 5.54 13.31
C THR A 131 9.42 5.85 14.03
N GLN A 132 10.08 4.83 14.60
CA GLN A 132 11.42 4.99 15.19
C GLN A 132 12.43 5.50 14.15
N ALA A 133 12.52 4.87 12.98
CA ALA A 133 13.41 5.30 11.91
C ALA A 133 13.11 6.72 11.41
N LEU A 134 11.82 7.08 11.30
CA LEU A 134 11.40 8.43 10.89
C LEU A 134 11.75 9.50 11.94
N HIS A 135 11.57 9.20 13.23
CA HIS A 135 11.98 10.11 14.30
C HIS A 135 13.50 10.30 14.38
N GLU A 136 14.30 9.28 14.06
CA GLU A 136 15.76 9.43 13.95
C GLU A 136 16.14 10.46 12.88
N ILE A 137 15.46 10.44 11.73
CA ILE A 137 15.65 11.43 10.65
C ILE A 137 15.17 12.82 11.09
N GLU A 138 14.04 12.90 11.77
CA GLU A 138 13.49 14.16 12.27
C GLU A 138 14.45 14.85 13.26
N ASN A 139 15.00 14.09 14.20
CA ASN A 139 15.92 14.57 15.22
C ASN A 139 17.32 14.83 14.66
N SER A 140 17.78 14.00 13.72
CA SER A 140 19.08 14.15 13.06
C SER A 140 18.98 13.85 11.57
N ALA A 141 18.83 14.91 10.77
CA ALA A 141 18.84 14.80 9.31
C ALA A 141 20.19 14.33 8.71
N SER A 142 21.16 13.96 9.56
CA SER A 142 22.48 13.42 9.21
C SER A 142 22.61 11.92 9.53
N SER A 143 21.51 11.18 9.66
CA SER A 143 21.55 9.72 9.83
C SER A 143 22.38 9.04 8.72
N SER A 144 22.87 7.84 9.02
CA SER A 144 23.64 7.01 8.07
C SER A 144 22.84 6.77 6.79
N ALA A 145 21.55 6.41 6.93
CA ALA A 145 20.62 6.20 5.83
C ALA A 145 20.50 7.42 4.91
N VAL A 146 20.32 8.61 5.49
CA VAL A 146 20.20 9.86 4.72
C VAL A 146 21.52 10.19 4.01
N THR A 147 22.65 9.96 4.69
CA THR A 147 23.97 10.20 4.10
C THR A 147 24.26 9.24 2.93
N GLU A 148 23.86 7.98 3.05
CA GLU A 148 23.97 6.99 1.97
C GLU A 148 23.03 7.31 0.81
N PHE A 149 21.79 7.71 1.11
CA PHE A 149 20.84 8.17 0.11
C PHE A 149 21.38 9.36 -0.69
N ILE A 150 21.96 10.36 -0.03
CA ILE A 150 22.57 11.51 -0.70
C ILE A 150 23.71 11.09 -1.65
N LYS A 151 24.48 10.05 -1.30
CA LYS A 151 25.50 9.49 -2.20
C LYS A 151 24.85 8.83 -3.41
N LYS A 152 23.83 7.99 -3.22
CA LYS A 152 23.10 7.32 -4.31
C LYS A 152 22.33 8.29 -5.21
N LEU A 153 21.83 9.40 -4.66
CA LEU A 153 21.13 10.44 -5.41
C LEU A 153 22.02 11.05 -6.51
N SER A 154 23.34 11.08 -6.29
CA SER A 154 24.31 11.57 -7.29
C SER A 154 24.58 10.60 -8.44
N SER A 155 24.23 9.32 -8.29
CA SER A 155 24.53 8.25 -9.25
C SER A 155 23.29 7.78 -10.04
N GLN A 156 22.39 8.70 -10.43
CA GLN A 156 21.10 8.46 -11.10
C GLN A 156 21.10 7.33 -12.16
N PRO A 157 19.96 6.64 -12.38
CA PRO A 157 18.61 6.91 -11.88
C PRO A 157 18.30 6.21 -10.57
N LEU A 158 17.55 6.89 -9.68
CA LEU A 158 16.96 6.24 -8.51
C LEU A 158 15.63 5.61 -8.92
N ASP A 159 15.48 4.31 -8.67
CA ASP A 159 14.23 3.58 -8.71
C ASP A 159 14.01 2.82 -7.39
N PHE A 160 12.85 2.20 -7.24
CA PHE A 160 12.54 1.42 -6.05
C PHE A 160 13.59 0.34 -5.74
N SER A 161 14.07 -0.38 -6.77
CA SER A 161 15.03 -1.47 -6.62
C SER A 161 16.41 -0.99 -6.14
N SER A 162 16.81 0.21 -6.55
CA SER A 162 18.11 0.82 -6.25
C SER A 162 18.28 1.23 -4.78
N LEU A 163 17.16 1.43 -4.07
CA LEU A 163 17.15 1.74 -2.64
C LEU A 163 17.49 0.51 -1.78
N GLY A 164 17.04 -0.68 -2.19
CA GLY A 164 17.24 -1.91 -1.44
C GLY A 164 16.82 -1.76 0.03
N ALA A 165 17.73 -2.07 0.96
CA ALA A 165 17.48 -1.97 2.40
C ALA A 165 17.15 -0.54 2.87
N LEU A 166 17.66 0.49 2.20
CA LEU A 166 17.42 1.89 2.58
C LEU A 166 15.94 2.29 2.50
N ALA A 167 15.14 1.60 1.68
CA ALA A 167 13.71 1.89 1.57
C ALA A 167 12.98 1.81 2.92
N LYS A 168 13.45 0.92 3.82
CA LYS A 168 12.84 0.72 5.15
C LYS A 168 13.17 1.84 6.14
N GLU A 169 14.27 2.56 5.92
CA GLU A 169 14.77 3.60 6.82
C GLU A 169 14.44 5.00 6.32
N LEU A 170 14.25 5.18 5.01
CA LEU A 170 13.97 6.48 4.40
C LEU A 170 12.47 6.73 4.25
N PRO A 171 12.01 8.00 4.19
CA PRO A 171 10.61 8.33 3.98
C PRO A 171 10.03 7.67 2.73
N ARG A 172 8.74 7.35 2.80
CA ARG A 172 8.03 6.64 1.73
C ARG A 172 8.09 7.45 0.45
N ASN A 173 8.28 6.77 -0.68
CA ASN A 173 8.30 7.36 -2.02
C ASN A 173 9.39 8.42 -2.25
N ILE A 174 10.44 8.46 -1.42
CA ILE A 174 11.56 9.40 -1.56
C ILE A 174 12.21 9.35 -2.96
N GLN A 175 12.29 8.17 -3.57
CA GLN A 175 12.82 7.98 -4.92
C GLN A 175 12.00 8.68 -6.00
N ARG A 176 10.73 9.02 -5.70
CA ARG A 176 9.79 9.70 -6.62
C ARG A 176 9.58 11.17 -6.27
N ASP A 177 10.24 11.69 -5.22
CA ASP A 177 10.07 13.08 -4.81
C ASP A 177 10.58 14.04 -5.91
N GLN A 178 9.67 14.85 -6.43
CA GLN A 178 9.97 15.74 -7.55
C GLN A 178 11.00 16.82 -7.19
N LEU A 179 11.07 17.25 -5.93
CA LEU A 179 12.02 18.27 -5.50
C LEU A 179 13.44 17.71 -5.41
N LEU A 180 13.58 16.48 -4.89
CA LEU A 180 14.84 15.75 -4.84
C LEU A 180 15.35 15.33 -6.23
N GLN A 181 14.45 15.07 -7.18
CA GLN A 181 14.84 14.75 -8.57
C GLN A 181 15.25 15.97 -9.40
N LYS A 182 14.81 17.18 -9.05
CA LYS A 182 15.19 18.41 -9.77
C LYS A 182 16.64 18.78 -9.47
N GLN A 183 17.42 19.07 -10.52
CA GLN A 183 18.82 19.54 -10.44
C GLN A 183 19.00 20.81 -9.58
N SER A 184 17.93 21.54 -9.29
CA SER A 184 17.95 22.77 -8.49
C SER A 184 18.23 22.54 -6.99
N PHE A 185 18.19 21.30 -6.50
CA PHE A 185 18.52 20.96 -5.11
C PHE A 185 20.05 20.82 -4.92
N SER A 186 20.79 21.93 -5.05
CA SER A 186 22.25 21.89 -5.19
C SER A 186 23.04 21.63 -3.90
N THR A 187 22.43 21.80 -2.72
CA THR A 187 23.14 21.66 -1.43
C THR A 187 22.66 20.46 -0.63
N LYS A 188 23.62 19.75 0.00
CA LYS A 188 23.32 18.64 0.92
C LYS A 188 22.42 19.07 2.07
N THR A 189 22.51 20.32 2.51
CA THR A 189 21.66 20.89 3.56
C THR A 189 20.20 20.98 3.11
N ALA A 190 19.94 21.44 1.87
CA ALA A 190 18.59 21.46 1.32
C ALA A 190 18.02 20.04 1.22
N ILE A 191 18.79 19.08 0.69
CA ILE A 191 18.40 17.65 0.60
C ILE A 191 17.96 17.12 1.96
N ARG A 192 18.81 17.30 2.98
CA ARG A 192 18.50 16.90 4.36
C ARG A 192 17.22 17.54 4.89
N LYS A 193 17.01 18.83 4.62
CA LYS A 193 15.78 19.52 5.03
C LYS A 193 14.54 18.93 4.36
N ARG A 194 14.58 18.63 3.05
CA ARG A 194 13.44 17.99 2.36
C ARG A 194 13.15 16.61 2.92
N ILE A 195 14.17 15.80 3.17
CA ILE A 195 14.00 14.46 3.73
C ILE A 195 13.40 14.52 5.14
N LYS A 196 13.83 15.48 5.96
CA LYS A 196 13.20 15.74 7.27
C LYS A 196 11.71 16.08 7.12
N ASN A 197 11.35 16.97 6.20
CA ASN A 197 9.95 17.31 5.95
C ASN A 197 9.14 16.08 5.51
N LEU A 198 9.68 15.25 4.61
CA LEU A 198 9.02 14.01 4.18
C LEU A 198 8.81 13.04 5.35
N ALA A 199 9.78 12.93 6.26
CA ALA A 199 9.63 12.11 7.47
C ALA A 199 8.51 12.63 8.38
N GLN A 200 8.41 13.95 8.55
CA GLN A 200 7.35 14.58 9.34
C GLN A 200 5.96 14.41 8.71
N GLU A 201 5.87 14.54 7.38
CA GLU A 201 4.64 14.27 6.62
C GLU A 201 4.18 12.81 6.83
N GLU A 202 5.10 11.85 6.74
CA GLU A 202 4.79 10.43 6.95
C GLU A 202 4.43 10.11 8.41
N LEU A 203 5.11 10.70 9.40
CA LEU A 203 4.76 10.55 10.82
C LEU A 203 3.34 11.05 11.11
N SER A 204 2.98 12.22 10.58
CA SER A 204 1.63 12.80 10.71
C SER A 204 0.56 11.91 10.06
N GLU A 205 0.87 11.34 8.89
CA GLU A 205 -0.02 10.36 8.23
C GLU A 205 -0.22 9.11 9.10
N ILE A 206 0.85 8.53 9.64
CA ILE A 206 0.78 7.35 10.52
C ILE A 206 -0.08 7.66 11.76
N GLU A 207 0.12 8.80 12.41
CA GLU A 207 -0.66 9.21 13.58
C GLU A 207 -2.15 9.34 13.24
N ASN A 208 -2.48 9.98 12.12
CA ASN A 208 -3.86 10.10 11.66
C ASN A 208 -4.51 8.73 11.43
N ILE A 209 -3.77 7.77 10.86
CA ILE A 209 -4.29 6.41 10.65
C ILE A 209 -4.45 5.65 11.96
N VAL A 210 -3.55 5.81 12.93
CA VAL A 210 -3.72 5.23 14.28
C VAL A 210 -5.04 5.68 14.88
N ASN A 211 -5.32 6.99 14.84
CA ASN A 211 -6.55 7.56 15.41
C ASN A 211 -7.80 7.00 14.71
N LYS A 212 -7.78 6.88 13.38
CA LYS A 212 -8.89 6.29 12.62
C LYS A 212 -9.07 4.81 12.91
N LEU A 213 -7.99 4.04 13.03
CA LEU A 213 -8.06 2.62 13.40
C LEU A 213 -8.64 2.42 14.80
N GLN A 214 -8.31 3.28 15.77
CA GLN A 214 -8.93 3.23 17.10
C GLN A 214 -10.45 3.47 17.06
N ILE A 215 -10.91 4.39 16.20
CA ILE A 215 -12.35 4.60 15.99
C ILE A 215 -12.99 3.34 15.40
N VAL A 216 -12.36 2.73 14.39
CA VAL A 216 -12.85 1.48 13.77
C VAL A 216 -12.87 0.32 14.78
N GLU A 217 -11.86 0.20 15.65
CA GLU A 217 -11.85 -0.77 16.75
C GLU A 217 -13.03 -0.52 17.72
N ALA A 218 -13.27 0.73 18.12
CA ALA A 218 -14.39 1.08 19.01
C ALA A 218 -15.75 0.76 18.37
N GLU A 219 -15.93 1.05 17.08
CA GLU A 219 -17.13 0.70 16.33
C GLU A 219 -17.32 -0.83 16.26
N ALA A 220 -16.25 -1.59 16.02
CA ALA A 220 -16.29 -3.05 16.05
C ALA A 220 -16.71 -3.60 17.43
N ILE A 221 -16.17 -3.07 18.53
CA ILE A 221 -16.58 -3.45 19.90
C ILE A 221 -18.07 -3.16 20.11
N HIS A 222 -18.53 -1.98 19.70
CA HIS A 222 -19.94 -1.60 19.82
C HIS A 222 -20.86 -2.59 19.08
N HIS A 223 -20.50 -2.96 17.85
CA HIS A 223 -21.26 -3.95 17.10
C HIS A 223 -21.24 -5.34 17.74
N ILE A 224 -20.11 -5.77 18.30
CA ILE A 224 -20.02 -7.05 19.04
C ILE A 224 -20.97 -7.03 20.24
N TYR A 225 -20.98 -5.94 21.02
CA TYR A 225 -21.86 -5.80 22.17
C TYR A 225 -23.35 -5.83 21.78
N LEU A 226 -23.74 -5.19 20.67
CA LEU A 226 -25.10 -5.26 20.16
C LEU A 226 -25.46 -6.67 19.63
N ALA A 227 -24.49 -7.37 19.04
CA ALA A 227 -24.65 -8.73 18.56
C ALA A 227 -24.77 -9.75 19.70
N GLU A 228 -24.10 -9.59 20.84
CA GLU A 228 -24.34 -10.51 21.98
C GLU A 228 -25.78 -10.44 22.50
N ASN A 229 -26.45 -9.31 22.24
CA ASN A 229 -27.85 -9.08 22.56
C ASN A 229 -28.83 -9.50 21.43
N SER A 230 -28.34 -10.01 20.27
CA SER A 230 -29.16 -10.45 19.13
C SER A 230 -28.48 -11.55 18.28
N GLU A 231 -29.15 -12.64 17.94
CA GLU A 231 -28.49 -13.71 17.16
C GLU A 231 -28.16 -13.24 15.72
N ILE A 232 -26.89 -12.89 15.45
CA ILE A 232 -26.39 -12.55 14.12
C ILE A 232 -25.85 -13.82 13.44
N ALA A 233 -26.63 -14.44 12.55
CA ALA A 233 -26.23 -15.63 11.80
C ALA A 233 -25.41 -15.28 10.53
N ARG A 234 -24.08 -15.46 10.53
CA ARG A 234 -23.24 -15.18 9.35
C ARG A 234 -23.57 -16.13 8.19
N GLU A 235 -23.92 -15.58 7.02
CA GLU A 235 -24.12 -16.37 5.81
C GLU A 235 -22.85 -16.36 4.95
N LYS A 236 -22.39 -17.54 4.54
CA LYS A 236 -21.22 -17.65 3.65
C LYS A 236 -21.55 -17.11 2.26
N GLN A 237 -20.69 -16.26 1.71
CA GLN A 237 -20.75 -15.88 0.30
C GLN A 237 -19.38 -15.95 -0.40
N GLY A 238 -19.44 -16.05 -1.72
CA GLY A 238 -18.27 -16.13 -2.58
C GLY A 238 -17.82 -17.57 -2.79
N LYS A 239 -18.15 -18.14 -3.95
CA LYS A 239 -17.37 -19.25 -4.48
C LYS A 239 -16.14 -18.64 -5.13
N ILE A 240 -14.96 -19.01 -4.65
CA ILE A 240 -13.73 -18.76 -5.40
C ILE A 240 -13.90 -19.47 -6.76
N ALA A 241 -13.49 -18.83 -7.85
CA ALA A 241 -13.63 -19.39 -9.19
C ALA A 241 -12.89 -20.74 -9.24
N SER A 242 -13.66 -21.84 -9.26
CA SER A 242 -13.14 -23.19 -9.39
C SER A 242 -13.46 -23.69 -10.79
N GLY A 243 -12.45 -23.81 -11.65
CA GLY A 243 -12.55 -24.40 -12.99
C GLY A 243 -11.66 -25.63 -13.09
N ALA A 244 -11.89 -26.46 -14.12
CA ALA A 244 -11.07 -27.67 -14.35
C ALA A 244 -9.56 -27.35 -14.47
N ASP A 245 -9.23 -26.17 -15.02
CA ASP A 245 -7.85 -25.72 -15.26
C ASP A 245 -7.34 -24.71 -14.21
N VAL A 246 -8.06 -24.51 -13.10
CA VAL A 246 -7.69 -23.52 -12.06
C VAL A 246 -7.44 -24.23 -10.74
N MET A 247 -6.17 -24.28 -10.33
CA MET A 247 -5.78 -24.75 -9.00
C MET A 247 -5.89 -23.61 -7.99
N THR A 248 -6.59 -23.87 -6.88
CA THR A 248 -6.72 -22.91 -5.77
C THR A 248 -5.99 -23.46 -4.55
N PHE A 249 -5.04 -22.68 -4.03
CA PHE A 249 -4.32 -23.01 -2.81
C PHE A 249 -4.86 -22.15 -1.65
N PRO A 250 -5.21 -22.75 -0.50
CA PRO A 250 -5.66 -21.98 0.65
C PRO A 250 -4.47 -21.23 1.26
N TYR A 251 -4.65 -19.95 1.56
CA TYR A 251 -3.64 -19.16 2.24
C TYR A 251 -3.42 -19.65 3.67
N LYS A 252 -2.18 -20.04 4.00
CA LYS A 252 -1.78 -20.57 5.32
C LYS A 252 -0.91 -19.62 6.14
N GLY A 253 -0.79 -18.36 5.71
CA GLY A 253 0.10 -17.37 6.33
C GLY A 253 1.45 -17.21 5.62
N GLU A 254 1.85 -18.20 4.82
CA GLU A 254 3.01 -18.12 3.92
C GLU A 254 2.67 -17.31 2.67
N VAL A 255 3.61 -16.47 2.22
CA VAL A 255 3.45 -15.66 1.00
C VAL A 255 4.48 -16.08 -0.02
N TRP A 256 4.02 -16.62 -1.14
CA TRP A 256 4.87 -16.97 -2.27
C TRP A 256 4.98 -15.78 -3.25
N LEU A 257 6.16 -15.61 -3.87
CA LEU A 257 6.42 -14.47 -4.75
C LEU A 257 5.54 -14.48 -6.02
N ASP A 258 5.20 -15.65 -6.53
CA ASP A 258 4.34 -15.87 -7.69
C ASP A 258 2.84 -15.67 -7.39
N GLU A 259 2.43 -15.75 -6.12
CA GLU A 259 1.07 -15.44 -5.67
C GLU A 259 0.81 -13.93 -5.54
N ILE A 260 1.87 -13.13 -5.44
CA ILE A 260 1.75 -11.67 -5.31
C ILE A 260 1.00 -11.12 -6.53
N GLY A 261 -0.12 -10.44 -6.29
CA GLY A 261 -1.00 -9.88 -7.31
C GLY A 261 -2.01 -10.87 -7.92
N ASN A 262 -2.04 -12.12 -7.45
CA ASN A 262 -2.91 -13.19 -7.97
C ASN A 262 -3.85 -13.79 -6.89
N TYR A 263 -3.98 -13.13 -5.73
CA TYR A 263 -4.87 -13.59 -4.67
C TYR A 263 -6.35 -13.53 -5.10
N SER A 264 -7.14 -14.39 -4.47
CA SER A 264 -8.60 -14.31 -4.47
C SER A 264 -9.09 -14.45 -3.03
N ALA A 265 -10.23 -13.84 -2.71
CA ALA A 265 -10.82 -13.91 -1.39
C ALA A 265 -12.30 -14.28 -1.48
N SER A 266 -12.81 -14.87 -0.40
CA SER A 266 -14.22 -15.11 -0.14
C SER A 266 -14.56 -14.44 1.20
N ILE A 267 -15.75 -13.87 1.29
CA ILE A 267 -16.20 -13.16 2.49
C ILE A 267 -17.53 -13.70 2.97
N GLU A 268 -17.68 -13.79 4.29
CA GLU A 268 -18.99 -14.03 4.89
C GLU A 268 -19.78 -12.72 4.90
N LYS A 269 -21.08 -12.77 4.60
CA LYS A 269 -21.96 -11.61 4.70
C LYS A 269 -22.37 -11.39 6.15
N CYS A 270 -22.51 -10.12 6.52
CA CYS A 270 -23.27 -9.73 7.70
C CYS A 270 -24.68 -10.33 7.63
N SER A 271 -25.12 -11.03 8.67
CA SER A 271 -26.53 -11.42 8.78
C SER A 271 -27.40 -10.19 8.84
N THR A 272 -28.47 -10.15 8.05
CA THR A 272 -29.54 -9.16 8.20
C THR A 272 -30.70 -9.68 9.06
N THR A 273 -30.65 -10.95 9.49
CA THR A 273 -31.76 -11.58 10.21
C THR A 273 -31.59 -11.37 11.71
N VAL A 274 -32.22 -10.33 12.23
CA VAL A 274 -32.37 -10.14 13.68
C VAL A 274 -33.52 -11.01 14.15
N THR A 275 -33.24 -12.19 14.70
CA THR A 275 -34.24 -12.93 15.50
C THR A 275 -34.26 -12.32 16.90
N ASN A 276 -35.33 -11.59 17.23
CA ASN A 276 -35.57 -11.15 18.59
C ASN A 276 -35.62 -12.39 19.50
N LYS A 277 -34.76 -12.46 20.51
CA LYS A 277 -34.94 -13.40 21.63
C LYS A 277 -36.35 -13.17 22.16
N LYS A 278 -37.25 -14.15 22.01
CA LYS A 278 -38.47 -14.17 22.81
C LYS A 278 -38.01 -14.12 24.25
N ALA A 279 -38.35 -13.04 24.95
CA ALA A 279 -38.22 -12.98 26.39
C ALA A 279 -39.02 -14.16 26.95
N SER A 280 -38.32 -15.20 27.40
CA SER A 280 -38.90 -16.23 28.25
C SER A 280 -39.19 -15.56 29.59
N LEU A 281 -40.45 -15.16 29.76
CA LEU A 281 -41.06 -14.91 31.07
C LEU A 281 -41.11 -16.22 31.87
#